data_AF-A0A537SVD7-F1
#
_entry.id   AF-A0A537SVD7-F1
#
_cell.length_a   1.000
_cell.length_b   1.000
_cell.length_c   1.000
_cell.angle_alpha   90.00
_cell.angle_beta   90.00
_cell.angle_gamma   90.00
#
_symmetry.space_group_name_H-M   'P 1'
#
loop_
_entity.id
_entity.type
_entity.pdbx_description
1 polymer ?
#
loop_
_entity_poly.entity_id
_entity_poly.type
_entity_poly.pdbx_seq_one_letter_code
_entity_poly.pdbx_strand_id
1 'polypeptide(L)' 'MDARSAAERIAREMGKRYGCDAPRILRERAAGAEECGDDSEAEAWREIADIAERISERR' A
#
# COMPACT_ATOMS: atom_id res chain seq x y z
N MET A 1 10.62 -15.44 -2.00
CA MET A 1 9.90 -14.32 -2.64
C MET A 1 10.22 -13.09 -1.80
N ASP A 2 10.95 -12.13 -2.35
CA ASP A 2 11.40 -10.95 -1.62
C ASP A 2 10.22 -10.06 -1.20
N ALA A 3 10.24 -9.52 0.03
CA ALA A 3 9.14 -8.72 0.60
C ALA A 3 8.72 -7.56 -0.33
N ARG A 4 9.72 -6.88 -0.91
CA ARG A 4 9.52 -5.81 -1.90
C ARG A 4 8.75 -6.25 -3.15
N SER A 5 8.98 -7.48 -3.62
CA SER A 5 8.25 -8.04 -4.77
C SER A 5 6.79 -8.34 -4.43
N ALA A 6 6.48 -8.69 -3.17
CA ALA A 6 5.11 -8.86 -2.71
C ALA A 6 4.39 -7.50 -2.59
N ALA A 7 5.04 -6.50 -2.00
CA ALA A 7 4.48 -5.15 -1.87
C ALA A 7 4.16 -4.52 -3.24
N GLU A 8 5.07 -4.64 -4.21
CA GLU A 8 4.83 -4.17 -5.58
C GLU A 8 3.66 -4.88 -6.26
N ARG A 9 3.51 -6.19 -6.04
CA ARG A 9 2.39 -6.94 -6.59
C ARG A 9 1.07 -6.41 -6.01
N ILE A 10 0.98 -6.28 -4.69
CA ILE A 10 -0.22 -5.80 -4.02
C ILE A 10 -0.56 -4.39 -4.47
N ALA A 11 0.42 -3.48 -4.53
CA ALA A 11 0.23 -2.11 -5.00
C ALA A 11 -0.36 -2.06 -6.42
N ARG A 12 0.12 -2.92 -7.34
CA ARG A 12 -0.43 -3.02 -8.71
C ARG A 12 -1.84 -3.59 -8.72
N GLU A 13 -2.14 -4.60 -7.91
CA GLU A 13 -3.49 -5.17 -7.82
C GLU A 13 -4.49 -4.17 -7.25
N MET A 14 -4.08 -3.40 -6.23
CA MET A 14 -4.88 -2.33 -5.63
C MET A 14 -5.09 -1.18 -6.61
N GLY A 15 -4.05 -0.75 -7.33
CA GLY A 15 -4.16 0.26 -8.38
C GLY A 15 -5.07 -0.18 -9.53
N LYS A 16 -5.08 -1.47 -9.90
CA LYS A 16 -6.04 -2.00 -10.90
C LYS A 16 -7.49 -1.95 -10.39
N ARG A 17 -7.71 -2.20 -9.10
CA ARG A 17 -9.04 -2.28 -8.50
C ARG A 17 -9.64 -0.93 -8.16
N TYR A 18 -8.82 -0.01 -7.66
CA TYR A 18 -9.26 1.27 -7.09
C TYR A 18 -8.71 2.49 -7.83
N GLY A 19 -7.83 2.31 -8.84
CA GLY A 19 -7.28 3.42 -9.59
C GLY A 19 -6.45 4.37 -8.72
N CYS A 20 -6.67 5.67 -8.90
CA CYS A 20 -5.98 6.74 -8.16
C CYS A 20 -6.35 6.79 -6.67
N ASP A 21 -7.43 6.13 -6.23
CA ASP A 21 -7.78 6.03 -4.82
C ASP A 21 -6.95 4.98 -4.06
N ALA A 22 -6.23 4.10 -4.76
CA ALA A 22 -5.49 3.01 -4.14
C ALA A 22 -4.50 3.47 -3.04
N PRO A 23 -3.67 4.52 -3.23
CA PRO A 23 -2.75 4.99 -2.19
C PRO A 23 -3.47 5.47 -0.93
N ARG A 24 -4.59 6.18 -1.08
CA ARG A 24 -5.41 6.64 0.05
C ARG A 24 -5.97 5.46 0.85
N ILE A 25 -6.56 4.48 0.17
CA ILE A 25 -7.13 3.28 0.80
C ILE A 25 -6.06 2.46 1.55
N LEU A 26 -4.84 2.42 1.01
CA LEU A 26 -3.71 1.73 1.65
C LEU A 26 -3.20 2.50 2.89
N ARG A 27 -3.18 3.83 2.85
CA ARG A 27 -2.88 4.67 4.03
C ARG A 27 -3.93 4.51 5.13
N GLU A 28 -5.21 4.39 4.78
CA GLU A 28 -6.28 4.10 5.74
C GLU A 28 -6.07 2.74 6.42
N ARG A 29 -5.58 1.72 5.70
CA ARG A 29 -5.20 0.43 6.29
C ARG A 29 -4.01 0.54 7.24
N ALA A 30 -3.00 1.33 6.86
CA ALA A 30 -1.85 1.57 7.72
C ALA A 30 -2.25 2.24 9.04
N ALA A 31 -3.16 3.23 8.98
CA ALA A 31 -3.70 3.88 10.17
C ALA A 31 -4.44 2.87 11.06
N GLY A 32 -5.31 2.03 10.50
CA GLY A 32 -6.03 1.01 11.27
C GLY A 32 -5.12 -0.02 11.95
N ALA A 33 -3.99 -0.38 11.33
CA ALA A 33 -2.98 -1.25 11.94
C ALA A 33 -2.24 -0.55 13.09
N GLU A 34 -1.88 0.72 12.92
CA GLU A 34 -1.27 1.55 13.96
C GLU A 34 -2.22 1.73 15.17
N GLU A 35 -3.52 1.95 14.93
CA GLU A 35 -4.54 2.03 15.98
C GLU A 35 -4.68 0.72 16.77
N CYS A 36 -4.44 -0.42 16.12
CA CYS A 36 -4.40 -1.74 16.76
C CYS A 36 -3.07 -2.05 17.47
N GLY A 37 -2.06 -1.18 17.35
CA GLY A 37 -0.72 -1.38 17.89
C GLY A 37 0.13 -2.38 17.11
N ASP A 38 -0.22 -2.64 15.84
CA ASP A 38 0.58 -3.49 14.94
C ASP A 38 1.46 -2.63 14.03
N ASP A 39 2.56 -2.14 14.60
CA ASP A 39 3.51 -1.25 13.89
C ASP A 39 4.11 -1.90 12.63
N SER A 40 4.31 -3.23 12.66
CA SER A 40 4.88 -3.97 11.53
C SER A 40 3.88 -4.05 10.38
N GLU A 41 2.60 -4.29 10.65
CA GLU A 41 1.56 -4.26 9.63
C GLU A 41 1.35 -2.83 9.11
N ALA A 42 1.37 -1.82 9.98
CA ALA A 42 1.25 -0.42 9.59
C ALA A 42 2.37 0.00 8.62
N GLU A 43 3.62 -0.37 8.91
CA GLU A 43 4.76 -0.11 8.03
C GLU A 43 4.61 -0.80 6.67
N ALA A 44 4.19 -2.07 6.65
CA ALA A 44 3.94 -2.79 5.41
C ALA A 44 2.87 -2.11 4.53
N TRP A 45 1.77 -1.64 5.14
CA TRP A 45 0.74 -0.91 4.40
C TRP A 45 1.21 0.45 3.88
N ARG A 46 2.08 1.16 4.63
CA ARG A 46 2.72 2.40 4.16
C ARG A 46 3.62 2.15 2.96
N GLU A 47 4.47 1.12 3.01
CA GLU A 47 5.34 0.77 1.87
C GLU A 47 4.51 0.48 0.61
N ILE A 48 3.42 -0.29 0.74
CA ILE A 48 2.53 -0.60 -0.38
C ILE A 48 1.85 0.67 -0.91
N ALA A 49 1.44 1.59 -0.03
CA ALA A 49 0.84 2.86 -0.41
C ALA A 49 1.80 3.74 -1.23
N ASP A 50 3.06 3.86 -0.78
CA ASP A 50 4.07 4.67 -1.47
C ASP A 50 4.42 4.08 -2.84
N ILE A 51 4.47 2.75 -2.95
CA ILE A 51 4.63 2.07 -4.24
C ILE A 51 3.42 2.35 -5.14
N ALA A 52 2.20 2.28 -4.62
CA ALA A 52 0.99 2.53 -5.40
C ALA A 52 0.91 3.97 -5.90
N GLU A 53 1.33 4.95 -5.08
CA GLU A 53 1.41 6.37 -5.44
C GLU A 53 2.40 6.56 -6.60
N ARG A 54 3.62 6.05 -6.45
CA ARG A 54 4.64 6.10 -7.50
C ARG A 54 4.23 5.43 -8.81
N ILE A 55 3.42 4.38 -8.76
CA ILE A 55 2.89 3.72 -9.96
C ILE A 55 1.83 4.60 -10.63
N SER A 56 0.99 5.25 -9.81
CA SER A 56 -0.10 6.11 -10.28
C SER A 56 0.41 7.41 -10.90
N GLU A 57 1.48 7.98 -10.37
CA GLU A 57 2.13 9.21 -10.89
C GLU A 57 2.86 9.00 -12.22
N ARG A 58 3.15 7.75 -12.61
CA ARG A 58 3.83 7.42 -13.87
C ARG A 58 2.88 7.06 -15.02
N ARG A 59 1.58 7.27 -14.84
CA ARG A 59 0.53 7.03 -15.84
C ARG A 59 0.06 8.33 -16.47
#